data_AF-A0A644WUP6-F1
#
_entry.id   AF-A0A644WUP6-F1
#
_cell.length_a   1.000
_cell.length_b   1.000
_cell.length_c   1.000
_cell.angle_alpha   90.00
_cell.angle_beta   90.00
_cell.angle_gamma   90.00
#
_symmetry.space_group_name_H-M   'P 1'
#
loop_
_entity.id
_entity.type
_entity.pdbx_description
1 polymer ?
#
loop_
_entity_poly.entity_id
_entity_poly.type
_entity_poly.pdbx_seq_one_letter_code
_entity_poly.pdbx_strand_id
1 'polypeptide(L)'
;MREVEEMIGKADDKKFNLSLFENIISNEIKHIRKNWFLFMVCFFAARQNIIDEIFPFSVVALSVYSYVKGSSIVMLGTTIAAILSVRFDYTYIIMLTAIYAYFYGFRNEDKKSIVLASSYSASVLFVSKTTILAAEGFNWNGLMLNAFETLFVFSAIILTNEFIRVAGKIKTGSFNTNFHRKRTKKLNTSIADSEKNDTGNIVYLHRAREEAASALEAQDKSSANLYSGTRKHIDIFSEKAKTKIKEQLLWQSISVKYFEVISSNKNTIALSITVKTEKSSDEAEAAVELIVRNVCGVKLKCTERVLASPNYYVLKFKNIRRIKIRTYSASATKEGSSVSGDSFAYAGRLDKYYTVLCDGIGSGHEAFVESNGAVDLLSKFLYTDFSEEQILRTLNSILMFKLTDERFVTFDFNIIDYGTKEIRLYKAGAAPTYIVSKNSVDRISGKSLPMGILDNFEYSSFKREVRVGDMIVMVTDGITDSIGMDEKKNLDKYLEFIAGKDPQTIANSILSYALRGQDSVFDDMTVLVTKIG
;
A
#
# COMPACT_ATOMS: atom_id res chain seq x y z
N MET A 1 -17.14 -6.31 -96.64
CA MET A 1 -15.95 -5.72 -95.97
C MET A 1 -16.38 -4.65 -94.98
N ARG A 2 -16.79 -5.07 -93.78
CA ARG A 2 -16.71 -4.29 -92.52
C ARG A 2 -17.11 -5.24 -91.39
N GLU A 3 -16.52 -6.42 -91.39
CA GLU A 3 -16.64 -7.45 -90.34
C GLU A 3 -15.45 -7.37 -89.36
N VAL A 4 -14.75 -6.24 -89.27
CA VAL A 4 -13.52 -6.14 -88.44
C VAL A 4 -13.46 -4.91 -87.52
N GLU A 5 -14.37 -3.94 -87.60
CA GLU A 5 -14.30 -2.73 -86.74
C GLU A 5 -15.44 -2.58 -85.71
N GLU A 6 -16.46 -3.43 -85.72
CA GLU A 6 -17.50 -3.45 -84.67
C GLU A 6 -17.28 -4.55 -83.61
N MET A 7 -16.04 -5.03 -83.47
CA MET A 7 -15.63 -6.01 -82.46
C MET A 7 -14.56 -5.50 -81.46
N ILE A 8 -14.40 -4.19 -81.27
CA ILE A 8 -13.59 -3.62 -80.18
C ILE A 8 -14.35 -2.49 -79.48
N GLY A 9 -15.55 -2.80 -79.01
CA GLY A 9 -16.37 -1.90 -78.18
C GLY A 9 -16.75 -2.51 -76.82
N LYS A 10 -15.98 -3.49 -76.33
CA LYS A 10 -16.19 -4.16 -75.03
C LYS A 10 -14.85 -4.38 -74.32
N ALA A 11 -14.23 -3.30 -73.85
CA ALA A 11 -13.13 -3.39 -72.89
C ALA A 11 -12.87 -2.05 -72.19
N ASP A 12 -13.88 -1.44 -71.54
CA ASP A 12 -13.62 -0.22 -70.77
C ASP A 12 -14.25 -0.16 -69.37
N ASP A 13 -14.62 -1.31 -68.79
CA ASP A 13 -15.07 -1.38 -67.38
C ASP A 13 -14.00 -1.87 -66.39
N LYS A 14 -12.77 -2.18 -66.86
CA LYS A 14 -11.67 -2.65 -65.98
C LYS A 14 -10.70 -1.55 -65.52
N LYS A 15 -10.79 -0.33 -66.07
CA LYS A 15 -9.85 0.76 -65.74
C LYS A 15 -10.29 1.69 -64.61
N PHE A 16 -11.57 1.68 -64.23
CA PHE A 16 -12.08 2.58 -63.18
C PHE A 16 -11.87 2.08 -61.74
N ASN A 17 -11.59 0.78 -61.55
CA ASN A 17 -11.37 0.20 -60.22
C ASN A 17 -9.89 0.16 -59.80
N LEU A 18 -8.94 -0.01 -60.74
CA LEU A 18 -7.52 -0.13 -60.39
C LEU A 18 -6.88 1.20 -59.95
N SER A 19 -7.23 2.32 -60.58
CA SER A 19 -6.65 3.63 -60.25
C SER A 19 -7.15 4.18 -58.90
N LEU A 20 -8.39 3.87 -58.52
CA LEU A 20 -8.94 4.15 -57.20
C LEU A 20 -8.25 3.30 -56.11
N PHE A 21 -8.02 2.01 -56.39
CA PHE A 21 -7.28 1.12 -55.49
C PHE A 21 -5.81 1.52 -55.34
N GLU A 22 -5.12 1.89 -56.42
CA GLU A 22 -3.74 2.38 -56.38
C GLU A 22 -3.60 3.69 -55.58
N ASN A 23 -4.58 4.59 -55.69
CA ASN A 23 -4.60 5.84 -54.91
C ASN A 23 -4.91 5.59 -53.42
N ILE A 24 -5.76 4.62 -53.08
CA ILE A 24 -6.01 4.21 -51.69
C ILE A 24 -4.76 3.56 -51.10
N ILE A 25 -4.16 2.59 -51.81
CA ILE A 25 -2.96 1.87 -51.39
C ILE A 25 -1.77 2.83 -51.21
N SER A 26 -1.54 3.75 -52.15
CA SER A 26 -0.41 4.70 -52.05
C SER A 26 -0.58 5.69 -50.88
N ASN A 27 -1.80 6.12 -50.57
CA ASN A 27 -2.08 6.93 -49.39
C ASN A 27 -1.91 6.14 -48.08
N GLU A 28 -2.30 4.87 -48.06
CA GLU A 28 -2.09 4.01 -46.89
C GLU A 28 -0.62 3.66 -46.67
N ILE A 29 0.16 3.40 -47.72
CA ILE A 29 1.62 3.17 -47.62
C ILE A 29 2.34 4.40 -47.04
N LYS A 30 1.94 5.61 -47.44
CA LYS A 30 2.45 6.85 -46.82
C LYS A 30 2.05 6.97 -45.36
N HIS A 31 0.83 6.56 -45.00
CA HIS A 31 0.33 6.58 -43.63
C HIS A 31 1.06 5.55 -42.73
N ILE A 32 1.32 4.35 -43.26
CA ILE A 32 2.11 3.28 -42.63
C ILE A 32 3.51 3.81 -42.33
N ARG A 33 4.20 4.38 -43.32
CA ARG A 33 5.57 4.86 -43.13
C ARG A 33 5.68 5.98 -42.09
N LYS A 34 4.63 6.80 -41.94
CA LYS A 34 4.57 7.90 -40.95
C LYS A 34 4.19 7.44 -39.54
N ASN A 35 3.38 6.38 -39.41
CA ASN A 35 2.81 5.92 -38.14
C ASN A 35 3.22 4.48 -37.76
N TRP A 36 4.24 3.90 -38.41
CA TRP A 36 4.67 2.50 -38.23
C TRP A 36 4.86 2.10 -36.76
N PHE A 37 5.54 2.94 -35.97
CA PHE A 37 5.76 2.68 -34.54
C PHE A 37 4.45 2.60 -33.75
N LEU A 38 3.47 3.44 -34.08
CA LEU A 38 2.16 3.42 -33.44
C LEU A 38 1.38 2.15 -33.78
N PHE A 39 1.43 1.71 -35.05
CA PHE A 39 0.82 0.44 -35.44
C PHE A 39 1.47 -0.75 -34.73
N MET A 40 2.80 -0.73 -34.55
CA MET A 40 3.52 -1.77 -33.80
C MET A 40 3.08 -1.82 -32.33
N VAL A 41 3.01 -0.66 -31.65
CA VAL A 41 2.51 -0.58 -30.26
C VAL A 41 1.06 -1.07 -30.16
N CYS A 42 0.20 -0.64 -31.09
CA CYS A 42 -1.20 -1.09 -31.13
C CYS A 42 -1.33 -2.59 -31.41
N PHE A 43 -0.45 -3.17 -32.23
CA PHE A 43 -0.42 -4.62 -32.48
C PHE A 43 -0.13 -5.42 -31.22
N PHE A 44 0.93 -5.04 -30.47
CA PHE A 44 1.27 -5.72 -29.22
C PHE A 44 0.25 -5.51 -28.12
N ALA A 45 -0.32 -4.31 -28.01
CA ALA A 45 -1.40 -4.03 -27.07
C ALA A 45 -2.67 -4.83 -27.39
N ALA A 46 -3.07 -4.90 -28.67
CA ALA A 46 -4.23 -5.66 -29.13
C ALA A 46 -4.09 -7.18 -28.94
N ARG A 47 -2.86 -7.68 -28.78
CA ARG A 47 -2.55 -9.09 -28.52
C ARG A 47 -2.82 -9.52 -27.08
N GLN A 48 -2.92 -8.57 -26.15
CA GLN A 48 -3.11 -8.88 -24.74
C GLN A 48 -4.53 -9.40 -24.49
N ASN A 49 -4.61 -10.50 -23.74
CA ASN A 49 -5.86 -11.15 -23.37
C ASN A 49 -6.12 -10.99 -21.86
N ILE A 50 -7.38 -10.78 -21.47
CA ILE A 50 -7.83 -10.83 -20.08
C ILE A 50 -8.71 -12.08 -19.92
N ILE A 51 -8.29 -13.01 -19.05
CA ILE A 51 -9.07 -14.20 -18.66
C ILE A 51 -9.41 -15.07 -19.90
N ASP A 52 -8.35 -15.67 -20.47
CA ASP A 52 -8.29 -16.75 -21.48
C ASP A 52 -9.15 -16.68 -22.76
N GLU A 53 -10.02 -15.69 -22.98
CA GLU A 53 -10.90 -15.62 -24.18
C GLU A 53 -11.15 -14.22 -24.76
N ILE A 54 -10.46 -13.18 -24.26
CA ILE A 54 -10.87 -11.79 -24.51
C ILE A 54 -9.74 -10.88 -24.96
N PHE A 55 -9.92 -10.20 -26.10
CA PHE A 55 -9.01 -9.14 -26.57
C PHE A 55 -9.63 -7.74 -26.39
N PRO A 56 -9.90 -7.24 -25.17
CA PRO A 56 -10.58 -5.95 -25.00
C PRO A 56 -9.72 -4.81 -25.52
N PHE A 57 -8.39 -4.97 -25.45
CA PHE A 57 -7.41 -3.99 -25.92
C PHE A 57 -7.40 -3.84 -27.45
N SER A 58 -7.84 -4.85 -28.20
CA SER A 58 -7.97 -4.74 -29.66
C SER A 58 -9.08 -3.75 -30.04
N VAL A 59 -10.21 -3.82 -29.35
CA VAL A 59 -11.35 -2.91 -29.52
C VAL A 59 -10.97 -1.51 -29.06
N VAL A 60 -10.34 -1.38 -27.89
CA VAL A 60 -9.87 -0.09 -27.38
C VAL A 60 -8.88 0.57 -28.34
N ALA A 61 -7.89 -0.18 -28.84
CA ALA A 61 -6.89 0.34 -29.77
C ALA A 61 -7.54 0.81 -31.08
N LEU A 62 -8.41 -0.02 -31.69
CA LEU A 62 -9.12 0.34 -32.92
C LEU A 62 -9.98 1.59 -32.74
N SER A 63 -10.77 1.66 -31.67
CA SER A 63 -11.70 2.76 -31.41
C SER A 63 -10.97 4.07 -31.10
N VAL A 64 -9.93 4.05 -30.25
CA VAL A 64 -9.15 5.25 -29.91
C VAL A 64 -8.38 5.75 -31.12
N TYR A 65 -7.74 4.85 -31.89
CA TYR A 65 -7.01 5.24 -33.08
C TYR A 65 -7.94 5.87 -34.13
N SER A 66 -9.08 5.22 -34.39
CA SER A 66 -10.06 5.69 -35.38
C SER A 66 -10.68 7.02 -34.98
N TYR A 67 -10.84 7.27 -33.67
CA TYR A 67 -11.31 8.56 -33.15
C TYR A 67 -10.26 9.68 -33.29
N VAL A 68 -8.99 9.42 -32.95
CA VAL A 68 -7.95 10.46 -32.89
C VAL A 68 -7.32 10.77 -34.24
N LYS A 69 -7.03 9.74 -35.04
CA LYS A 69 -6.30 9.87 -36.33
C LYS A 69 -7.17 9.58 -37.56
N GLY A 70 -8.41 9.15 -37.35
CA GLY A 70 -9.32 8.73 -38.41
C GLY A 70 -9.20 7.24 -38.75
N SER A 71 -10.26 6.71 -39.34
CA SER A 71 -10.40 5.30 -39.73
C SER A 71 -9.45 4.94 -40.87
N SER A 72 -8.47 4.08 -40.59
CA SER A 72 -7.52 3.53 -41.57
C SER A 72 -7.68 2.02 -41.66
N ILE A 73 -7.70 1.46 -42.88
CA ILE A 73 -7.90 0.02 -43.06
C ILE A 73 -6.70 -0.77 -42.53
N VAL A 74 -5.52 -0.14 -42.54
CA VAL A 74 -4.29 -0.66 -41.93
C VAL A 74 -4.48 -0.89 -40.43
N MET A 75 -5.17 0.00 -39.72
CA MET A 75 -5.41 -0.17 -38.29
C MET A 75 -6.34 -1.37 -38.03
N LEU A 76 -7.42 -1.49 -38.81
CA LEU A 76 -8.31 -2.64 -38.76
C LEU A 76 -7.53 -3.95 -39.02
N GLY A 77 -6.75 -3.99 -40.10
CA GLY A 77 -5.90 -5.13 -40.43
C GLY A 77 -4.88 -5.47 -39.34
N THR A 78 -4.28 -4.46 -38.70
CA THR A 78 -3.33 -4.64 -37.60
C THR A 78 -4.01 -5.27 -36.38
N THR A 79 -5.20 -4.80 -36.01
CA THR A 79 -5.95 -5.36 -34.88
C THR A 79 -6.49 -6.78 -35.17
N ILE A 80 -6.92 -7.06 -36.40
CA ILE A 80 -7.32 -8.40 -36.83
C ILE A 80 -6.12 -9.36 -36.81
N ALA A 81 -4.97 -8.94 -37.37
CA ALA A 81 -3.75 -9.73 -37.36
C ALA A 81 -3.25 -10.03 -35.94
N ALA A 82 -3.41 -9.08 -35.01
CA ALA A 82 -3.05 -9.28 -33.60
C ALA A 82 -3.89 -10.39 -32.96
N ILE A 83 -5.21 -10.40 -33.18
CA ILE A 83 -6.10 -11.46 -32.65
C ILE A 83 -5.78 -12.80 -33.30
N LEU A 84 -5.67 -12.83 -34.64
CA LEU A 84 -5.34 -14.04 -35.40
C LEU A 84 -4.01 -14.67 -34.99
N SER A 85 -3.05 -13.85 -34.51
CA SER A 85 -1.75 -14.35 -34.01
C SER A 85 -1.84 -15.11 -32.68
N VAL A 86 -2.96 -14.99 -31.95
CA VAL A 86 -3.16 -15.65 -30.66
C VAL A 86 -4.18 -16.78 -30.77
N ARG A 87 -5.35 -16.52 -31.37
CA ARG A 87 -6.41 -17.51 -31.57
C ARG A 87 -7.22 -17.16 -32.81
N PHE A 88 -7.56 -18.17 -33.61
CA PHE A 88 -8.44 -17.98 -34.76
C PHE A 88 -9.89 -17.87 -34.28
N ASP A 89 -10.39 -16.64 -34.12
CA ASP A 89 -11.76 -16.36 -33.70
C ASP A 89 -12.45 -15.39 -34.68
N TYR A 90 -13.36 -15.94 -35.49
CA TYR A 90 -14.08 -15.17 -36.52
C TYR A 90 -15.05 -14.15 -35.91
N THR A 91 -15.47 -14.33 -34.67
CA THR A 91 -16.45 -13.44 -34.03
C THR A 91 -15.85 -12.08 -33.74
N TYR A 92 -14.61 -12.05 -33.26
CA TYR A 92 -13.89 -10.79 -33.04
C TYR A 92 -13.58 -10.06 -34.35
N ILE A 93 -13.39 -10.78 -35.45
CA ILE A 93 -13.18 -10.17 -36.77
C ILE A 93 -14.45 -9.44 -37.22
N ILE A 94 -15.62 -10.07 -37.07
CA ILE A 94 -16.92 -9.46 -37.38
C ILE A 94 -17.15 -8.22 -36.49
N MET A 95 -16.86 -8.33 -35.19
CA MET A 95 -17.00 -7.23 -34.23
C MET A 95 -16.10 -6.04 -34.58
N LEU A 96 -14.80 -6.26 -34.82
CA LEU A 96 -13.86 -5.20 -35.19
C LEU A 96 -14.25 -4.54 -36.52
N THR A 97 -14.75 -5.34 -37.47
CA THR A 97 -15.23 -4.81 -38.76
C THR A 97 -16.47 -3.94 -38.57
N ALA A 98 -17.41 -4.31 -37.69
CA ALA A 98 -18.59 -3.49 -37.37
C ALA A 98 -18.21 -2.17 -36.69
N ILE A 99 -17.27 -2.21 -35.74
CA ILE A 99 -16.74 -1.02 -35.07
C ILE A 99 -16.02 -0.11 -36.08
N TYR A 100 -15.20 -0.67 -36.97
CA TYR A 100 -14.56 0.09 -38.03
C TYR A 100 -15.56 0.71 -39.01
N ALA A 101 -16.60 -0.02 -39.42
CA ALA A 101 -17.62 0.49 -40.33
C ALA A 101 -18.35 1.71 -39.75
N TYR A 102 -18.62 1.69 -38.44
CA TYR A 102 -19.13 2.86 -37.73
C TYR A 102 -18.16 4.05 -37.86
N PHE A 103 -16.91 3.91 -37.43
CA PHE A 103 -15.95 5.01 -37.51
C PHE A 103 -15.66 5.46 -38.96
N TYR A 104 -15.78 4.57 -39.95
CA TYR A 104 -15.61 4.89 -41.36
C TYR A 104 -16.80 5.70 -41.91
N GLY A 105 -18.03 5.30 -41.59
CA GLY A 105 -19.25 6.01 -42.00
C GLY A 105 -19.39 7.39 -41.35
N PHE A 106 -18.86 7.57 -40.13
CA PHE A 106 -18.93 8.82 -39.38
C PHE A 106 -17.69 9.72 -39.54
N ARG A 107 -16.80 9.42 -40.50
CA ARG A 107 -15.52 10.15 -40.71
C ARG A 107 -15.69 11.62 -41.09
N ASN A 108 -16.85 12.04 -41.58
CA ASN A 108 -17.11 13.40 -42.08
C ASN A 108 -17.98 14.26 -41.13
N GLU A 109 -18.36 13.77 -39.94
CA GLU A 109 -19.12 14.56 -38.96
C GLU A 109 -18.16 15.15 -37.90
N ASP A 110 -17.95 16.46 -37.95
CA ASP A 110 -16.80 17.09 -37.29
C ASP A 110 -16.74 17.01 -35.76
N LYS A 111 -17.83 16.72 -35.03
CA LYS A 111 -17.77 16.67 -33.55
C LYS A 111 -18.83 15.75 -32.94
N LYS A 112 -18.49 14.48 -32.75
CA LYS A 112 -19.17 13.63 -31.76
C LYS A 112 -18.30 13.46 -30.51
N SER A 113 -18.97 13.51 -29.36
CA SER A 113 -18.34 13.29 -28.04
C SER A 113 -17.68 11.92 -28.01
N ILE A 114 -16.47 11.84 -27.45
CA ILE A 114 -15.77 10.58 -27.19
C ILE A 114 -16.66 9.57 -26.45
N VAL A 115 -17.59 10.06 -25.62
CA VAL A 115 -18.57 9.26 -24.87
C VAL A 115 -19.52 8.51 -25.81
N LEU A 116 -19.91 9.09 -26.94
CA LEU A 116 -20.77 8.40 -27.92
C LEU A 116 -19.99 7.33 -28.68
N ALA A 117 -18.73 7.60 -29.01
CA ALA A 117 -17.86 6.65 -29.71
C ALA A 117 -17.50 5.44 -28.81
N SER A 118 -17.20 5.69 -27.53
CA SER A 118 -16.96 4.65 -26.54
C SER A 118 -18.24 3.86 -26.25
N SER A 119 -19.39 4.53 -26.14
CA SER A 119 -20.69 3.87 -25.94
C SER A 119 -21.03 2.93 -27.09
N TYR A 120 -20.83 3.36 -28.35
CA TYR A 120 -21.09 2.51 -29.51
C TYR A 120 -20.18 1.27 -29.51
N SER A 121 -18.87 1.46 -29.31
CA SER A 121 -17.89 0.37 -29.28
C SER A 121 -18.23 -0.66 -28.20
N ALA A 122 -18.64 -0.19 -27.01
CA ALA A 122 -19.06 -1.02 -25.90
C ALA A 122 -20.39 -1.76 -26.20
N SER A 123 -21.38 -1.08 -26.78
CA SER A 123 -22.66 -1.70 -27.16
C SER A 123 -22.50 -2.81 -28.20
N VAL A 124 -21.63 -2.61 -29.21
CA VAL A 124 -21.35 -3.66 -30.21
C VAL A 124 -20.74 -4.88 -29.54
N LEU A 125 -19.77 -4.69 -28.64
CA LEU A 125 -19.15 -5.78 -27.89
C LEU A 125 -20.16 -6.53 -27.02
N PHE A 126 -20.99 -5.79 -26.28
CA PHE A 126 -22.01 -6.39 -25.41
C PHE A 126 -23.03 -7.22 -26.21
N VAL A 127 -23.56 -6.68 -27.31
CA VAL A 127 -24.57 -7.37 -28.13
C VAL A 127 -23.97 -8.60 -28.81
N SER A 128 -22.76 -8.48 -29.38
CA SER A 128 -22.10 -9.62 -30.01
C SER A 128 -21.84 -10.74 -29.00
N LYS A 129 -21.33 -10.44 -27.81
CA LYS A 129 -21.05 -11.46 -26.80
C LYS A 129 -22.28 -12.05 -26.13
N THR A 130 -23.30 -11.24 -25.87
CA THR A 130 -24.57 -11.76 -25.32
C THR A 130 -25.29 -12.66 -26.32
N THR A 131 -25.12 -12.42 -27.62
CA THR A 131 -25.65 -13.29 -28.68
C THR A 131 -24.93 -14.64 -28.72
N ILE A 132 -23.60 -14.66 -28.56
CA ILE A 132 -22.82 -15.91 -28.46
C ILE A 132 -23.21 -16.69 -27.20
N LEU A 133 -23.24 -16.02 -26.05
CA LEU A 133 -23.64 -16.63 -24.78
C LEU A 133 -25.05 -17.21 -24.84
N ALA A 134 -25.97 -16.57 -25.57
CA ALA A 134 -27.31 -17.09 -25.80
C ALA A 134 -27.31 -18.31 -26.73
N ALA A 135 -26.40 -18.38 -27.70
CA ALA A 135 -26.27 -19.51 -28.64
C ALA A 135 -25.59 -20.75 -28.01
N GLU A 136 -24.64 -20.56 -27.09
CA GLU A 136 -23.86 -21.63 -26.45
C GLU A 136 -24.48 -22.16 -25.15
N GLY A 137 -25.45 -21.42 -24.58
CA GLY A 137 -26.14 -21.77 -23.34
C GLY A 137 -26.07 -20.63 -22.33
N PHE A 138 -27.22 -20.01 -22.08
CA PHE A 138 -27.28 -18.80 -21.26
C PHE A 138 -26.88 -19.05 -19.81
N ASN A 139 -25.91 -18.28 -19.31
CA ASN A 139 -25.44 -18.33 -17.93
C ASN A 139 -25.37 -16.91 -17.33
N TRP A 140 -25.96 -16.71 -16.15
CA TRP A 140 -25.92 -15.44 -15.41
C TRP A 140 -24.50 -14.97 -15.10
N ASN A 141 -23.58 -15.88 -14.79
CA ASN A 141 -22.19 -15.53 -14.54
C ASN A 141 -21.49 -15.03 -15.82
N GLY A 142 -21.82 -15.64 -16.98
CA GLY A 142 -21.30 -15.20 -18.28
C GLY A 142 -21.85 -13.83 -18.68
N LEU A 143 -23.13 -13.55 -18.39
CA LEU A 143 -23.74 -12.25 -18.67
C LEU A 143 -23.12 -11.15 -17.79
N MET A 144 -22.90 -11.43 -16.50
CA MET A 144 -22.22 -10.51 -15.59
C MET A 144 -20.79 -10.21 -16.05
N LEU A 145 -20.05 -11.23 -16.47
CA LEU A 145 -18.69 -11.07 -16.99
C LEU A 145 -18.67 -10.18 -18.26
N ASN A 146 -19.59 -10.43 -19.21
CA ASN A 146 -19.74 -9.61 -20.41
C ASN A 146 -20.10 -8.14 -20.08
N ALA A 147 -20.89 -7.90 -19.04
CA ALA A 147 -21.25 -6.55 -18.60
C ALA A 147 -20.05 -5.79 -18.01
N PHE A 148 -19.25 -6.44 -17.15
CA PHE A 148 -18.03 -5.84 -16.60
C PHE A 148 -17.01 -5.50 -17.68
N GLU A 149 -16.83 -6.40 -18.64
CA GLU A 149 -15.90 -6.20 -19.76
C GLU A 149 -16.34 -5.04 -20.67
N THR A 150 -17.63 -4.94 -20.95
CA THR A 150 -18.21 -3.81 -21.70
C THR A 150 -17.94 -2.48 -21.01
N LEU A 151 -18.10 -2.43 -19.68
CA LEU A 151 -17.84 -1.25 -18.87
C LEU A 151 -16.33 -0.91 -18.83
N PHE A 152 -15.48 -1.93 -18.80
CA PHE A 152 -14.03 -1.76 -18.92
C PHE A 152 -13.64 -1.14 -20.26
N VAL A 153 -14.12 -1.68 -21.39
CA VAL A 153 -13.82 -1.16 -22.73
C VAL A 153 -14.32 0.28 -22.88
N PHE A 154 -15.53 0.58 -22.40
CA PHE A 154 -16.06 1.94 -22.38
C PHE A 154 -15.14 2.92 -21.64
N SER A 155 -14.73 2.56 -20.43
CA SER A 155 -13.89 3.40 -19.57
C SER A 155 -12.47 3.54 -20.13
N ALA A 156 -11.90 2.46 -20.67
CA ALA A 156 -10.56 2.43 -21.24
C ALA A 156 -10.44 3.32 -22.49
N ILE A 157 -11.46 3.35 -23.35
CA ILE A 157 -11.47 4.25 -24.52
C ILE A 157 -11.43 5.72 -24.07
N ILE A 158 -12.23 6.10 -23.07
CA ILE A 158 -12.28 7.48 -22.56
C ILE A 158 -10.94 7.87 -21.93
N LEU A 159 -10.42 7.02 -21.04
CA LEU A 159 -9.18 7.29 -20.32
C LEU A 159 -7.98 7.41 -21.28
N THR A 160 -7.87 6.48 -22.24
CA THR A 160 -6.78 6.49 -23.22
C THR A 160 -6.85 7.73 -24.11
N ASN A 161 -8.05 8.15 -24.51
CA ASN A 161 -8.23 9.38 -25.29
C ASN A 161 -7.81 10.64 -24.51
N GLU A 162 -8.21 10.74 -23.23
CA GLU A 162 -7.83 11.89 -22.41
C GLU A 162 -6.31 11.93 -22.16
N PHE A 163 -5.69 10.77 -21.97
CA PHE A 163 -4.24 10.64 -21.87
C PHE A 163 -3.52 11.13 -23.13
N ILE A 164 -3.99 10.72 -24.33
CA ILE A 164 -3.44 11.20 -25.61
C ILE A 164 -3.60 12.72 -25.75
N ARG A 165 -4.74 13.27 -25.33
CA ARG A 165 -5.01 14.72 -25.39
C ARG A 165 -4.11 15.52 -24.46
N VAL A 166 -3.89 15.04 -23.23
CA VAL A 166 -2.97 15.67 -22.27
C VAL A 166 -1.53 15.61 -22.77
N ALA A 167 -1.08 14.45 -23.26
CA ALA A 167 0.25 14.30 -23.85
C ALA A 167 0.46 15.23 -25.06
N GLY A 168 -0.58 15.44 -25.88
CA GLY A 168 -0.55 16.37 -27.01
C GLY A 168 -0.39 17.85 -26.61
N LYS A 169 -1.01 18.28 -25.51
CA LYS A 169 -0.88 19.66 -24.97
C LYS A 169 0.52 19.93 -24.43
N ILE A 170 1.12 18.94 -23.78
CA ILE A 170 2.50 19.03 -23.26
C ILE A 170 3.50 19.18 -24.42
N LYS A 171 3.25 18.51 -25.55
CA LYS A 171 4.15 18.51 -26.71
C LYS A 171 4.05 19.76 -27.62
N THR A 172 2.99 20.56 -27.49
CA THR A 172 2.70 21.71 -28.38
C THR A 172 2.94 23.09 -27.75
N GLY A 173 3.46 23.16 -26.51
CA GLY A 173 4.03 24.39 -25.96
C GLY A 173 3.12 25.63 -26.02
N SER A 174 1.81 25.47 -25.87
CA SER A 174 0.87 26.59 -25.74
C SER A 174 0.15 26.50 -24.41
N PHE A 175 0.85 26.95 -23.37
CA PHE A 175 0.21 27.45 -22.15
C PHE A 175 0.33 28.97 -22.19
N ASN A 176 -0.47 29.61 -23.06
CA ASN A 176 -0.53 31.06 -23.09
C ASN A 176 -1.41 31.53 -21.92
N THR A 177 -0.78 32.19 -20.97
CA THR A 177 -1.35 32.91 -19.84
C THR A 177 -2.41 33.88 -20.31
N ASN A 178 -3.66 33.72 -19.86
CA ASN A 178 -4.63 34.81 -19.74
C ASN A 178 -5.85 34.35 -18.92
N PHE A 179 -5.82 34.61 -17.61
CA PHE A 179 -7.04 34.87 -16.87
C PHE A 179 -6.92 36.22 -16.18
N HIS A 180 -7.41 37.24 -16.87
CA HIS A 180 -7.55 38.59 -16.36
C HIS A 180 -8.48 38.60 -15.14
N ARG A 181 -7.88 38.97 -14.01
CA ARG A 181 -8.42 39.80 -12.93
C ARG A 181 -9.74 40.52 -13.28
N LYS A 182 -10.85 40.11 -12.64
CA LYS A 182 -12.00 41.00 -12.36
C LYS A 182 -12.11 41.20 -10.86
N ARG A 183 -11.78 42.41 -10.40
CA ARG A 183 -11.85 42.85 -9.01
C ARG A 183 -13.27 43.37 -8.73
N THR A 184 -13.91 42.79 -7.70
CA THR A 184 -14.80 43.41 -6.70
C THR A 184 -16.06 44.17 -7.12
N LYS A 185 -17.23 43.64 -6.71
CA LYS A 185 -18.19 44.40 -5.88
C LYS A 185 -19.19 43.47 -5.16
N LYS A 186 -19.27 43.67 -3.83
CA LYS A 186 -20.29 43.21 -2.86
C LYS A 186 -20.44 41.70 -2.62
N LEU A 187 -19.82 41.22 -1.54
CA LEU A 187 -20.56 40.90 -0.32
C LEU A 187 -19.60 40.90 0.88
N ASN A 188 -19.46 42.06 1.53
CA ASN A 188 -19.01 42.12 2.92
C ASN A 188 -20.16 41.57 3.76
N THR A 189 -20.04 40.32 4.19
CA THR A 189 -20.58 39.76 5.43
C THR A 189 -20.08 38.32 5.54
N SER A 190 -19.51 37.95 6.69
CA SER A 190 -18.94 36.65 7.07
C SER A 190 -17.45 36.38 6.75
N ILE A 191 -16.58 37.35 7.03
CA ILE A 191 -15.21 37.03 7.48
C ILE A 191 -15.28 36.95 9.00
N ALA A 192 -15.60 35.75 9.50
CA ALA A 192 -15.51 35.37 10.92
C ALA A 192 -15.42 33.85 11.16
N ASP A 193 -15.66 32.99 10.15
CA ASP A 193 -15.85 31.54 10.39
C ASP A 193 -14.89 30.59 9.66
N SER A 194 -13.79 31.06 9.04
CA SER A 194 -12.85 30.17 8.34
C SER A 194 -11.50 29.92 9.02
N GLU A 195 -11.30 30.37 10.27
CA GLU A 195 -10.11 30.05 11.08
C GLU A 195 -10.30 28.83 12.01
N LYS A 196 -11.35 28.03 11.83
CA LYS A 196 -11.65 26.87 12.71
C LYS A 196 -11.58 25.48 12.07
N ASN A 197 -11.31 25.36 10.77
CA ASN A 197 -11.45 24.07 10.07
C ASN A 197 -10.15 23.26 9.88
N ASP A 198 -8.96 23.83 10.10
CA ASP A 198 -7.71 23.03 10.08
C ASP A 198 -7.35 22.42 11.44
N THR A 199 -8.00 22.85 12.52
CA THR A 199 -7.97 22.15 13.81
C THR A 199 -8.86 20.89 13.85
N GLY A 200 -9.73 20.69 12.85
CA GLY A 200 -10.72 19.60 12.83
C GLY A 200 -10.11 18.21 12.59
N ASN A 201 -9.10 18.10 11.73
CA ASN A 201 -8.49 16.81 11.37
C ASN A 201 -7.57 16.26 12.46
N ILE A 202 -7.01 17.12 13.32
CA ILE A 202 -6.25 16.70 14.51
C ILE A 202 -7.18 16.15 15.61
N VAL A 203 -8.44 16.60 15.65
CA VAL A 203 -9.44 16.19 16.65
C VAL A 203 -10.01 14.79 16.38
N TYR A 204 -10.14 14.35 15.13
CA TYR A 204 -10.66 13.01 14.83
C TYR A 204 -9.67 11.88 15.20
N LEU A 205 -8.36 12.12 15.05
CA LEU A 205 -7.32 11.20 15.53
C LEU A 205 -7.14 11.23 17.05
N HIS A 206 -7.43 12.36 17.71
CA HIS A 206 -7.44 12.46 19.17
C HIS A 206 -8.65 11.76 19.80
N ARG A 207 -9.83 11.79 19.16
CA ARG A 207 -11.05 11.15 19.68
C ARG A 207 -11.03 9.62 19.54
N ALA A 208 -10.49 9.10 18.42
CA ALA A 208 -10.20 7.67 18.29
C ALA A 208 -9.08 7.21 19.26
N ARG A 209 -8.12 8.09 19.57
CA ARG A 209 -7.12 7.90 20.65
C ARG A 209 -7.78 7.86 22.03
N GLU A 210 -8.72 8.75 22.34
CA GLU A 210 -9.40 8.77 23.63
C GLU A 210 -10.38 7.62 23.79
N GLU A 211 -11.08 7.17 22.75
CA GLU A 211 -11.97 6.00 22.83
C GLU A 211 -11.18 4.68 22.97
N ALA A 212 -10.03 4.56 22.30
CA ALA A 212 -9.13 3.41 22.46
C ALA A 212 -8.32 3.46 23.78
N ALA A 213 -7.88 4.65 24.21
CA ALA A 213 -7.17 4.85 25.47
C ALA A 213 -8.12 4.75 26.67
N SER A 214 -9.37 5.22 26.58
CA SER A 214 -10.37 5.07 27.62
C SER A 214 -10.89 3.63 27.71
N ALA A 215 -10.94 2.87 26.62
CA ALA A 215 -11.18 1.43 26.68
C ALA A 215 -10.02 0.66 27.37
N LEU A 216 -8.78 1.15 27.25
CA LEU A 216 -7.62 0.62 27.98
C LEU A 216 -7.57 1.09 29.44
N GLU A 217 -7.87 2.36 29.72
CA GLU A 217 -7.86 2.97 31.06
C GLU A 217 -9.08 2.55 31.91
N ALA A 218 -10.23 2.24 31.29
CA ALA A 218 -11.36 1.63 31.96
C ALA A 218 -11.06 0.19 32.41
N GLN A 219 -10.10 -0.50 31.76
CA GLN A 219 -9.54 -1.76 32.25
C GLN A 219 -8.42 -1.57 33.29
N ASP A 220 -7.71 -0.43 33.29
CA ASP A 220 -6.58 -0.17 34.20
C ASP A 220 -6.97 0.54 35.52
N LYS A 221 -8.11 1.24 35.59
CA LYS A 221 -8.60 1.80 36.86
C LYS A 221 -9.18 0.74 37.81
N SER A 222 -9.42 -0.48 37.32
CA SER A 222 -9.67 -1.68 38.14
C SER A 222 -8.39 -2.33 38.67
N SER A 223 -7.23 -2.05 38.05
CA SER A 223 -5.94 -2.68 38.39
C SER A 223 -5.02 -1.81 39.26
N ALA A 224 -5.25 -0.49 39.32
CA ALA A 224 -4.39 0.47 40.00
C ALA A 224 -4.56 0.58 41.54
N ASN A 225 -5.60 -0.01 42.13
CA ASN A 225 -5.80 -0.04 43.59
C ASN A 225 -5.22 -1.29 44.30
N LEU A 226 -4.36 -2.07 43.63
CA LEU A 226 -3.86 -3.34 44.18
C LEU A 226 -2.36 -3.39 44.53
N TYR A 227 -1.63 -2.28 44.50
CA TYR A 227 -0.21 -2.24 44.87
C TYR A 227 0.04 -1.59 46.24
N SER A 228 -0.72 -2.03 47.24
CA SER A 228 -0.23 -2.07 48.62
C SER A 228 -0.91 -3.22 49.36
N GLY A 229 -0.18 -4.31 49.60
CA GLY A 229 -0.59 -5.35 50.55
C GLY A 229 -0.61 -6.80 50.01
N THR A 230 0.35 -7.60 50.51
CA THR A 230 0.36 -9.09 50.59
C THR A 230 0.38 -9.92 49.29
N ARG A 231 1.38 -10.82 49.16
CA ARG A 231 1.48 -11.84 48.09
C ARG A 231 0.23 -12.73 48.05
N LYS A 232 -0.70 -12.46 47.12
CA LYS A 232 -2.00 -13.15 46.99
C LYS A 232 -1.96 -14.40 46.11
N HIS A 233 -0.94 -14.56 45.25
CA HIS A 233 -0.85 -15.64 44.26
C HIS A 233 0.19 -16.70 44.64
N ILE A 234 -0.12 -17.95 44.31
CA ILE A 234 0.71 -19.12 44.59
C ILE A 234 1.61 -19.40 43.39
N ASP A 235 2.86 -19.80 43.63
CA ASP A 235 3.77 -20.21 42.56
C ASP A 235 3.22 -21.44 41.80
N ILE A 236 3.12 -21.34 40.47
CA ILE A 236 2.54 -22.37 39.59
C ILE A 236 3.31 -23.69 39.62
N PHE A 237 4.61 -23.65 39.94
CA PHE A 237 5.45 -24.85 40.07
C PHE A 237 5.27 -25.57 41.42
N SER A 238 4.56 -24.95 42.37
CA SER A 238 4.34 -25.56 43.68
C SER A 238 3.23 -26.62 43.64
N GLU A 239 3.42 -27.70 44.42
CA GLU A 239 2.37 -28.71 44.61
C GLU A 239 1.09 -28.11 45.21
N LYS A 240 1.21 -27.04 46.01
CA LYS A 240 0.06 -26.30 46.55
C LYS A 240 -0.80 -25.67 45.44
N ALA A 241 -0.18 -25.10 44.39
CA ALA A 241 -0.91 -24.56 43.26
C ALA A 241 -1.63 -25.68 42.47
N LYS A 242 -0.93 -26.79 42.22
CA LYS A 242 -1.48 -27.96 41.53
C LYS A 242 -2.72 -28.51 42.23
N THR A 243 -2.67 -28.72 43.55
CA THR A 243 -3.83 -29.19 44.32
C THR A 243 -5.00 -28.23 44.22
N LYS A 244 -4.75 -26.92 44.41
CA LYS A 244 -5.80 -25.90 44.37
C LYS A 244 -6.44 -25.75 42.98
N ILE A 245 -5.64 -25.83 41.92
CA ILE A 245 -6.15 -25.81 40.54
C ILE A 245 -7.02 -27.05 40.27
N LYS A 246 -6.58 -28.24 40.70
CA LYS A 246 -7.35 -29.48 40.55
C LYS A 246 -8.70 -29.42 41.28
N GLU A 247 -8.72 -28.90 42.51
CA GLU A 247 -9.96 -28.73 43.29
C GLU A 247 -10.94 -27.77 42.59
N GLN A 248 -10.47 -26.61 42.13
CA GLN A 248 -11.34 -25.64 41.45
C GLN A 248 -11.85 -26.14 40.10
N LEU A 249 -11.04 -26.89 39.34
CA LEU A 249 -11.47 -27.53 38.11
C LEU A 249 -12.51 -28.62 38.38
N LEU A 250 -12.35 -29.37 39.47
CA LEU A 250 -13.31 -30.39 39.87
C LEU A 250 -14.69 -29.79 40.20
N TRP A 251 -14.74 -28.63 40.86
CA TRP A 251 -15.99 -27.89 41.09
C TRP A 251 -16.69 -27.44 39.81
N GLN A 252 -15.96 -27.33 38.70
CA GLN A 252 -16.52 -27.06 37.38
C GLN A 252 -16.80 -28.33 36.57
N SER A 253 -16.86 -29.50 37.23
CA SER A 253 -17.05 -30.81 36.61
C SER A 253 -15.91 -31.24 35.66
N ILE A 254 -14.69 -30.73 35.87
CA ILE A 254 -13.51 -31.06 35.07
C ILE A 254 -12.52 -31.86 35.93
N SER A 255 -12.39 -33.17 35.65
CA SER A 255 -11.49 -34.06 36.40
C SER A 255 -10.10 -34.06 35.78
N VAL A 256 -9.10 -33.55 36.51
CA VAL A 256 -7.70 -33.53 36.04
C VAL A 256 -7.04 -34.89 36.24
N LYS A 257 -6.54 -35.49 35.16
CA LYS A 257 -5.82 -36.77 35.15
C LYS A 257 -4.32 -36.58 35.12
N TYR A 258 -3.86 -35.63 34.32
CA TYR A 258 -2.46 -35.27 34.19
C TYR A 258 -2.30 -33.76 34.37
N PHE A 259 -1.26 -33.34 35.07
CA PHE A 259 -0.92 -31.92 35.24
C PHE A 259 0.59 -31.82 35.43
N GLU A 260 1.24 -31.22 34.44
CA GLU A 260 2.68 -30.98 34.46
C GLU A 260 2.99 -29.57 33.96
N VAL A 261 3.85 -28.88 34.71
CA VAL A 261 4.32 -27.54 34.35
C VAL A 261 5.81 -27.63 34.12
N ILE A 262 6.24 -27.28 32.92
CA ILE A 262 7.64 -27.31 32.50
C ILE A 262 8.10 -25.87 32.30
N SER A 263 9.31 -25.59 32.74
CA SER A 263 10.01 -24.35 32.42
C SER A 263 11.20 -24.67 31.54
N SER A 264 11.24 -24.11 30.33
CA SER A 264 12.41 -24.24 29.46
C SER A 264 13.48 -23.20 29.80
N ASN A 265 13.08 -22.01 30.29
CA ASN A 265 13.91 -20.92 30.77
C ASN A 265 13.20 -20.22 31.95
N LYS A 266 13.91 -19.43 32.77
CA LYS A 266 13.35 -18.63 33.91
C LYS A 266 12.06 -17.85 33.57
N ASN A 267 11.80 -17.62 32.29
CA ASN A 267 10.75 -16.77 31.78
C ASN A 267 9.65 -17.46 30.96
N THR A 268 9.82 -18.73 30.57
CA THR A 268 8.84 -19.51 29.80
C THR A 268 8.19 -20.57 30.67
N ILE A 269 6.87 -20.61 30.63
CA ILE A 269 6.05 -21.57 31.37
C ILE A 269 5.19 -22.30 30.35
N ALA A 270 5.33 -23.61 30.30
CA ALA A 270 4.48 -24.50 29.52
C ALA A 270 3.69 -25.38 30.49
N LEU A 271 2.37 -25.44 30.34
CA LEU A 271 1.50 -26.32 31.12
C LEU A 271 0.90 -27.36 30.18
N SER A 272 1.07 -28.63 30.50
CA SER A 272 0.34 -29.73 29.87
C SER A 272 -0.64 -30.30 30.87
N ILE A 273 -1.93 -30.33 30.51
CA ILE A 273 -2.99 -30.84 31.35
C ILE A 273 -3.85 -31.82 30.56
N THR A 274 -4.15 -32.98 31.16
CA THR A 274 -5.14 -33.92 30.63
C THR A 274 -6.36 -33.89 31.52
N VAL A 275 -7.51 -33.59 30.94
CA VAL A 275 -8.78 -33.44 31.65
C VAL A 275 -9.82 -34.41 31.12
N LYS A 276 -10.65 -34.94 32.03
CA LYS A 276 -11.87 -35.68 31.71
C LYS A 276 -13.08 -34.82 32.03
N THR A 277 -13.94 -34.53 31.06
CA THR A 277 -15.14 -33.70 31.22
C THR A 277 -16.15 -33.98 30.11
N GLU A 278 -17.44 -33.81 30.41
CA GLU A 278 -18.54 -33.82 29.43
C GLU A 278 -18.69 -32.47 28.70
N LYS A 279 -17.97 -31.45 29.17
CA LYS A 279 -17.92 -30.13 28.55
C LYS A 279 -17.15 -30.16 27.23
N SER A 280 -17.44 -29.18 26.37
CA SER A 280 -16.67 -28.96 25.15
C SER A 280 -15.20 -28.64 25.45
N SER A 281 -14.32 -28.87 24.46
CA SER A 281 -12.90 -28.54 24.58
C SER A 281 -12.67 -27.05 24.88
N ASP A 282 -13.48 -26.17 24.31
CA ASP A 282 -13.35 -24.72 24.47
C ASP A 282 -13.74 -24.27 25.89
N GLU A 283 -14.79 -24.87 26.46
CA GLU A 283 -15.17 -24.63 27.86
C GLU A 283 -14.11 -25.13 28.85
N ALA A 284 -13.55 -26.31 28.58
CA ALA A 284 -12.49 -26.88 29.39
C ALA A 284 -11.22 -26.00 29.36
N GLU A 285 -10.87 -25.48 28.20
CA GLU A 285 -9.79 -24.52 28.03
C GLU A 285 -10.03 -23.23 28.82
N ALA A 286 -11.17 -22.58 28.61
CA ALA A 286 -11.50 -21.31 29.26
C ALA A 286 -11.49 -21.45 30.80
N ALA A 287 -11.97 -22.60 31.31
CA ALA A 287 -11.91 -22.94 32.72
C ALA A 287 -10.47 -23.02 33.24
N VAL A 288 -9.58 -23.74 32.54
CA VAL A 288 -8.17 -23.87 32.91
C VAL A 288 -7.47 -22.52 32.89
N GLU A 289 -7.65 -21.72 31.83
CA GLU A 289 -7.03 -20.38 31.74
C GLU A 289 -7.45 -19.48 32.90
N LEU A 290 -8.75 -19.45 33.21
CA LEU A 290 -9.29 -18.61 34.27
C LEU A 290 -8.80 -19.05 35.66
N ILE A 291 -8.83 -20.35 35.95
CA ILE A 291 -8.45 -20.89 37.25
C ILE A 291 -6.94 -20.71 37.48
N VAL A 292 -6.10 -21.00 36.48
CA VAL A 292 -4.65 -20.77 36.60
C VAL A 292 -4.35 -19.29 36.81
N ARG A 293 -5.04 -18.40 36.10
CA ARG A 293 -4.92 -16.94 36.30
C ARG A 293 -5.30 -16.53 37.72
N ASN A 294 -6.39 -17.06 38.27
CA ASN A 294 -6.88 -16.68 39.59
C ASN A 294 -5.98 -17.23 40.72
N VAL A 295 -5.51 -18.48 40.59
CA VAL A 295 -4.67 -19.13 41.61
C VAL A 295 -3.23 -18.62 41.56
N CYS A 296 -2.64 -18.55 40.36
CA CYS A 296 -1.21 -18.32 40.18
C CYS A 296 -0.87 -16.92 39.66
N GLY A 297 -1.84 -16.14 39.19
CA GLY A 297 -1.59 -14.84 38.56
C GLY A 297 -0.96 -14.93 37.17
N VAL A 298 -0.77 -16.15 36.64
CA VAL A 298 -0.13 -16.39 35.33
C VAL A 298 -1.20 -16.38 34.24
N LYS A 299 -1.02 -15.55 33.22
CA LYS A 299 -1.84 -15.58 32.00
C LYS A 299 -1.27 -16.62 31.04
N LEU A 300 -2.06 -17.66 30.78
CA LEU A 300 -1.75 -18.70 29.81
C LEU A 300 -2.62 -18.55 28.57
N LYS A 301 -2.14 -19.04 27.43
CA LYS A 301 -2.95 -19.26 26.22
C LYS A 301 -2.83 -20.71 25.78
N CYS A 302 -3.93 -21.35 25.42
CA CYS A 302 -3.90 -22.67 24.82
C CYS A 302 -3.20 -22.63 23.46
N THR A 303 -2.23 -23.50 23.26
CA THR A 303 -1.47 -23.62 22.00
C THR A 303 -1.85 -24.88 21.23
N GLU A 304 -2.33 -25.92 21.91
CA GLU A 304 -2.64 -27.20 21.29
C GLU A 304 -3.77 -27.89 22.05
N ARG A 305 -4.70 -28.49 21.29
CA ARG A 305 -5.84 -29.25 21.78
C ARG A 305 -5.85 -30.61 21.08
N VAL A 306 -5.82 -31.68 21.85
CA VAL A 306 -5.87 -33.04 21.31
C VAL A 306 -6.97 -33.80 22.04
N LEU A 307 -7.91 -34.36 21.28
CA LEU A 307 -8.89 -35.31 21.78
C LEU A 307 -8.21 -36.67 21.90
N ALA A 308 -7.94 -37.13 23.13
CA ALA A 308 -7.29 -38.41 23.36
C ALA A 308 -8.28 -39.58 23.30
N SER A 309 -9.49 -39.38 23.82
CA SER A 309 -10.62 -40.31 23.77
C SER A 309 -11.92 -39.53 24.03
N PRO A 310 -13.12 -40.14 23.92
CA PRO A 310 -14.36 -39.46 24.26
C PRO A 310 -14.29 -38.86 25.67
N ASN A 311 -14.62 -37.57 25.80
CA ASN A 311 -14.57 -36.80 27.04
C ASN A 311 -13.17 -36.64 27.67
N TYR A 312 -12.08 -36.94 26.95
CA TYR A 312 -10.71 -36.73 27.41
C TYR A 312 -9.94 -35.78 26.48
N TYR A 313 -9.51 -34.65 27.03
CA TYR A 313 -8.77 -33.61 26.30
C TYR A 313 -7.37 -33.46 26.87
N VAL A 314 -6.37 -33.43 25.98
CA VAL A 314 -5.02 -32.98 26.30
C VAL A 314 -4.90 -31.54 25.81
N LEU A 315 -4.69 -30.63 26.76
CA LEU A 315 -4.57 -29.19 26.51
C LEU A 315 -3.14 -28.77 26.85
N LYS A 316 -2.47 -28.09 25.91
CA LYS A 316 -1.16 -27.49 26.15
C LYS A 316 -1.27 -25.98 26.15
N PHE A 317 -0.64 -25.35 27.12
CA PHE A 317 -0.70 -23.92 27.35
C PHE A 317 0.71 -23.32 27.42
N LYS A 318 0.85 -22.07 27.00
CA LYS A 318 2.06 -21.26 27.20
C LYS A 318 1.73 -19.92 27.84
N ASN A 319 2.64 -19.38 28.64
CA ASN A 319 2.45 -18.05 29.21
C ASN A 319 2.52 -16.94 28.17
N ILE A 320 1.55 -16.02 28.24
CA ILE A 320 1.55 -14.79 27.43
C ILE A 320 2.33 -13.73 28.19
N ARG A 321 3.37 -13.15 27.57
CA ARG A 321 4.03 -11.95 28.08
C ARG A 321 3.54 -10.74 27.28
N ARG A 322 3.08 -9.72 28.00
CA ARG A 322 2.86 -8.40 27.39
C ARG A 322 4.21 -7.72 27.29
N ILE A 323 4.77 -7.67 26.08
CA ILE A 323 5.89 -6.78 25.78
C ILE A 323 5.33 -5.35 25.83
N LYS A 324 5.97 -4.47 26.60
CA LYS A 324 5.58 -3.05 26.64
C LYS A 324 6.54 -2.30 25.72
N ILE A 325 6.03 -1.82 24.60
CA ILE A 325 6.80 -0.98 23.68
C ILE A 325 6.33 0.46 23.79
N ARG A 326 7.27 1.39 23.93
CA ARG A 326 7.02 2.83 23.98
C ARG A 326 8.04 3.56 23.14
N THR A 327 7.59 4.58 22.42
CA THR A 327 8.44 5.47 21.63
C THR A 327 8.49 6.84 22.29
N TYR A 328 9.68 7.40 22.31
CA TYR A 328 10.04 8.69 22.88
C TYR A 328 10.68 9.52 21.78
N SER A 329 10.53 10.84 21.83
CA SER A 329 11.03 11.71 20.77
C SER A 329 11.67 12.96 21.33
N ALA A 330 12.63 13.50 20.59
CA ALA A 330 13.18 14.83 20.77
C ALA A 330 13.39 15.44 19.38
N SER A 331 13.03 16.70 19.20
CA SER A 331 13.20 17.39 17.93
C SER A 331 13.57 18.85 18.09
N ALA A 332 14.21 19.42 17.06
CA ALA A 332 14.44 20.84 16.89
C ALA A 332 14.13 21.22 15.45
N THR A 333 13.39 22.32 15.27
CA THR A 333 13.07 22.85 13.94
C THR A 333 14.16 23.82 13.52
N LYS A 334 14.49 23.81 12.23
CA LYS A 334 15.43 24.74 11.61
C LYS A 334 15.06 26.18 11.91
N GLU A 335 16.09 26.99 12.19
CA GLU A 335 15.88 28.41 12.46
C GLU A 335 15.28 29.13 11.24
N GLY A 336 14.23 29.93 11.47
CA GLY A 336 13.49 30.63 10.43
C GLY A 336 12.34 29.84 9.80
N SER A 337 12.21 28.54 10.09
CA SER A 337 11.06 27.73 9.70
C SER A 337 9.97 27.72 10.78
N SER A 338 8.70 27.74 10.39
CA SER A 338 7.57 27.65 11.31
C SER A 338 7.17 26.22 11.67
N VAL A 339 7.62 25.24 10.88
CA VAL A 339 7.33 23.81 11.05
C VAL A 339 8.52 22.99 10.57
N SER A 340 8.71 21.82 11.18
CA SER A 340 9.74 20.85 10.80
C SER A 340 9.39 20.15 9.49
N GLY A 341 10.37 19.99 8.60
CA GLY A 341 10.33 19.11 7.44
C GLY A 341 10.29 17.63 7.81
N ASP A 342 10.86 17.26 8.96
CA ASP A 342 10.75 15.90 9.51
C ASP A 342 9.32 15.56 9.98
N SER A 343 8.85 14.36 9.65
CA SER A 343 7.60 13.79 10.17
C SER A 343 7.78 12.35 10.65
N PHE A 344 7.07 11.97 11.70
CA PHE A 344 7.11 10.60 12.21
C PHE A 344 5.77 10.14 12.76
N ALA A 345 5.62 8.81 12.83
CA ALA A 345 4.51 8.19 13.53
C ALA A 345 4.93 6.86 14.15
N TYR A 346 4.17 6.45 15.16
CA TYR A 346 4.27 5.12 15.73
C TYR A 346 2.90 4.60 16.10
N ALA A 347 2.69 3.30 15.93
CA ALA A 347 1.41 2.65 16.20
C ALA A 347 1.62 1.25 16.76
N GLY A 348 0.92 0.93 17.84
CA GLY A 348 0.87 -0.42 18.40
C GLY A 348 -0.38 -1.15 17.95
N ARG A 349 -0.22 -2.40 17.51
CA ARG A 349 -1.29 -3.36 17.26
C ARG A 349 -1.21 -4.55 18.22
N LEU A 350 -2.11 -5.51 18.04
CA LEU A 350 -2.16 -6.75 18.83
C LEU A 350 -0.91 -7.62 18.64
N ASP A 351 -0.33 -7.62 17.45
CA ASP A 351 0.74 -8.52 16.99
C ASP A 351 2.04 -7.80 16.62
N LYS A 352 1.96 -6.52 16.25
CA LYS A 352 3.10 -5.73 15.77
C LYS A 352 3.13 -4.33 16.37
N TYR A 353 4.31 -3.74 16.41
CA TYR A 353 4.54 -2.32 16.70
C TYR A 353 5.27 -1.68 15.53
N TYR A 354 4.80 -0.52 15.11
CA TYR A 354 5.32 0.20 13.95
C TYR A 354 5.89 1.53 14.38
N THR A 355 7.03 1.92 13.80
CA THR A 355 7.61 3.27 13.89
C THR A 355 8.12 3.67 12.53
N VAL A 356 7.80 4.88 12.09
CA VAL A 356 8.28 5.47 10.85
C VAL A 356 8.84 6.86 11.11
N LEU A 357 9.93 7.20 10.45
CA LEU A 357 10.53 8.52 10.39
C LEU A 357 10.78 8.86 8.92
N CYS A 358 10.29 10.02 8.51
CA CYS A 358 10.42 10.54 7.15
C CYS A 358 10.97 11.96 7.21
N ASP A 359 11.84 12.29 6.28
CA ASP A 359 12.31 13.66 6.04
C ASP A 359 12.04 14.06 4.58
N GLY A 360 11.49 15.25 4.40
CA GLY A 360 11.12 15.83 3.12
C GLY A 360 12.16 16.84 2.65
N ILE A 361 12.26 17.08 1.35
CA ILE A 361 13.35 17.93 0.84
C ILE A 361 13.23 19.36 1.36
N GLY A 362 14.33 19.85 1.93
CA GLY A 362 14.44 21.23 2.38
C GLY A 362 13.91 21.38 3.79
N SER A 363 13.14 22.44 4.06
CA SER A 363 12.63 22.71 5.40
C SER A 363 11.34 23.52 5.35
N GLY A 364 10.58 23.55 6.44
CA GLY A 364 9.35 24.33 6.52
C GLY A 364 8.13 23.61 5.92
N HIS A 365 7.14 24.40 5.50
CA HIS A 365 5.80 23.86 5.20
C HIS A 365 5.78 22.88 4.03
N GLU A 366 6.58 23.10 2.99
CA GLU A 366 6.59 22.19 1.83
C GLU A 366 7.17 20.82 2.20
N ALA A 367 8.36 20.80 2.83
CA ALA A 367 8.99 19.58 3.34
C ALA A 367 8.06 18.82 4.30
N PHE A 368 7.36 19.55 5.18
CA PHE A 368 6.36 18.97 6.08
C PHE A 368 5.21 18.28 5.34
N VAL A 369 4.65 18.91 4.30
CA VAL A 369 3.55 18.33 3.52
C VAL A 369 3.97 17.04 2.82
N GLU A 370 5.22 16.97 2.37
CA GLU A 370 5.81 15.80 1.72
C GLU A 370 6.00 14.65 2.71
N SER A 371 6.76 14.90 3.79
CA SER A 371 7.07 13.89 4.80
C SER A 371 5.81 13.41 5.54
N ASN A 372 4.94 14.33 5.96
CA ASN A 372 3.67 14.00 6.60
C ASN A 372 2.72 13.27 5.63
N GLY A 373 2.78 13.61 4.34
CA GLY A 373 2.04 12.89 3.30
C GLY A 373 2.44 11.42 3.19
N ALA A 374 3.74 11.12 3.30
CA ALA A 374 4.24 9.74 3.32
C ALA A 374 3.82 8.99 4.58
N VAL A 375 3.91 9.64 5.76
CA VAL A 375 3.48 9.07 7.04
C VAL A 375 1.99 8.77 7.06
N ASP A 376 1.14 9.70 6.62
CA ASP A 376 -0.31 9.55 6.54
C ASP A 376 -0.69 8.38 5.61
N LEU A 377 -0.05 8.30 4.45
CA LEU A 377 -0.32 7.24 3.49
C LEU A 377 0.11 5.86 4.01
N LEU A 378 1.28 5.74 4.64
CA LEU A 378 1.68 4.51 5.32
C LEU A 378 0.65 4.11 6.38
N SER A 379 0.19 5.06 7.20
CA SER A 379 -0.74 4.77 8.29
C SER A 379 -2.03 4.12 7.79
N LYS A 380 -2.53 4.54 6.61
CA LYS A 380 -3.69 3.96 5.94
C LYS A 380 -3.41 2.54 5.45
N PHE A 381 -2.25 2.32 4.86
CA PHE A 381 -1.84 0.99 4.38
C PHE A 381 -1.63 -0.03 5.48
N LEU A 382 -1.24 0.39 6.68
CA LEU A 382 -1.13 -0.55 7.79
C LEU A 382 -2.46 -1.26 8.04
N TYR A 383 -3.63 -0.66 7.79
CA TYR A 383 -4.95 -1.28 8.00
C TYR A 383 -5.46 -2.16 6.85
N THR A 384 -4.65 -2.39 5.82
CA THR A 384 -5.01 -3.28 4.71
C THR A 384 -4.34 -4.65 4.87
N ASP A 385 -4.79 -5.63 4.10
CA ASP A 385 -4.19 -6.98 4.04
C ASP A 385 -2.94 -7.04 3.13
N PHE A 386 -2.32 -5.89 2.84
CA PHE A 386 -1.13 -5.85 2.00
C PHE A 386 0.10 -6.37 2.76
N SER A 387 0.92 -7.14 2.04
CA SER A 387 2.26 -7.46 2.52
C SER A 387 3.11 -6.20 2.65
N GLU A 388 4.11 -6.22 3.53
CA GLU A 388 4.99 -5.07 3.76
C GLU A 388 5.70 -4.60 2.49
N GLU A 389 6.08 -5.53 1.61
CA GLU A 389 6.64 -5.22 0.30
C GLU A 389 5.62 -4.51 -0.62
N GLN A 390 4.38 -4.98 -0.65
CA GLN A 390 3.31 -4.32 -1.41
C GLN A 390 3.06 -2.91 -0.89
N ILE A 391 3.01 -2.73 0.44
CA ILE A 391 2.85 -1.42 1.07
C ILE A 391 3.95 -0.48 0.60
N LEU A 392 5.22 -0.89 0.69
CA LEU A 392 6.36 -0.05 0.31
C LEU A 392 6.36 0.33 -1.18
N ARG A 393 6.07 -0.63 -2.07
CA ARG A 393 5.99 -0.37 -3.52
C ARG A 393 4.84 0.56 -3.87
N THR A 394 3.64 0.30 -3.34
CA THR A 394 2.47 1.15 -3.57
C THR A 394 2.67 2.54 -2.99
N LEU A 395 3.28 2.65 -1.81
CA LEU A 395 3.63 3.92 -1.19
C LEU A 395 4.55 4.73 -2.12
N ASN A 396 5.63 4.13 -2.62
CA ASN A 396 6.52 4.78 -3.57
C ASN A 396 5.80 5.24 -4.84
N SER A 397 4.99 4.38 -5.46
CA SER A 397 4.25 4.76 -6.68
C SER A 397 3.31 5.94 -6.45
N ILE A 398 2.58 5.96 -5.33
CA ILE A 398 1.69 7.10 -5.02
C ILE A 398 2.50 8.37 -4.72
N LEU A 399 3.63 8.26 -4.01
CA LEU A 399 4.51 9.40 -3.77
C LEU A 399 5.06 9.97 -5.07
N MET A 400 5.45 9.12 -6.04
CA MET A 400 5.85 9.59 -7.38
C MET A 400 4.75 10.38 -8.11
N PHE A 401 3.48 10.02 -7.92
CA PHE A 401 2.37 10.76 -8.51
C PHE A 401 2.01 12.05 -7.76
N LYS A 402 2.20 12.06 -6.43
CA LYS A 402 1.76 13.14 -5.54
C LYS A 402 2.81 14.24 -5.39
N LEU A 403 4.08 13.87 -5.39
CA LEU A 403 5.20 14.79 -5.32
C LEU A 403 5.40 15.43 -6.71
N THR A 404 5.75 16.71 -6.74
CA THR A 404 6.11 17.40 -7.97
C THR A 404 7.41 16.82 -8.54
N ASP A 405 7.63 16.98 -9.85
CA ASP A 405 8.90 16.59 -10.48
C ASP A 405 10.09 17.10 -9.62
N GLU A 406 11.03 16.19 -9.34
CA GLU A 406 12.24 16.38 -8.52
C GLU A 406 12.10 16.28 -6.99
N ARG A 407 10.89 16.00 -6.45
CA ARG A 407 10.70 15.86 -5.00
C ARG A 407 10.60 14.41 -4.52
N PHE A 408 11.17 14.16 -3.35
CA PHE A 408 11.27 12.83 -2.75
C PHE A 408 11.32 12.91 -1.23
N VAL A 409 11.13 11.78 -0.57
CA VAL A 409 11.08 11.71 0.90
C VAL A 409 11.97 10.56 1.36
N THR A 410 12.84 10.82 2.34
CA THR A 410 13.58 9.76 3.01
C THR A 410 12.61 8.94 3.86
N PHE A 411 12.83 7.64 3.98
CA PHE A 411 11.89 6.75 4.64
C PHE A 411 12.64 5.72 5.49
N ASP A 412 12.46 5.79 6.80
CA ASP A 412 12.95 4.82 7.79
C ASP A 412 11.76 4.17 8.49
N PHE A 413 11.52 2.89 8.25
CA PHE A 413 10.34 2.18 8.74
C PHE A 413 10.72 0.90 9.46
N ASN A 414 10.30 0.80 10.71
CA ASN A 414 10.59 -0.33 11.58
C ASN A 414 9.32 -1.02 12.05
N ILE A 415 9.36 -2.35 12.07
CA ILE A 415 8.29 -3.24 12.50
C ILE A 415 8.87 -4.17 13.57
N ILE A 416 8.28 -4.15 14.76
CA ILE A 416 8.58 -5.10 15.82
C ILE A 416 7.44 -6.11 15.85
N ASP A 417 7.73 -7.35 15.48
CA ASP A 417 6.77 -8.45 15.48
C ASP A 417 6.84 -9.22 16.80
N TYR A 418 5.75 -9.23 17.57
CA TYR A 418 5.71 -9.91 18.87
C TYR A 418 5.69 -11.43 18.74
N GLY A 419 5.15 -11.94 17.65
CA GLY A 419 4.99 -13.37 17.39
C GLY A 419 6.30 -14.02 17.00
N THR A 420 6.97 -13.45 15.98
CA THR A 420 8.26 -13.95 15.50
C THR A 420 9.43 -13.49 16.37
N LYS A 421 9.26 -12.44 17.18
CA LYS A 421 10.32 -11.76 17.94
C LYS A 421 11.40 -11.20 17.01
N GLU A 422 10.98 -10.63 15.89
CA GLU A 422 11.88 -10.01 14.91
C GLU A 422 11.60 -8.50 14.80
N ILE A 423 12.68 -7.73 14.69
CA ILE A 423 12.68 -6.34 14.23
C ILE A 423 12.98 -6.40 12.74
N ARG A 424 12.08 -5.86 11.93
CA ARG A 424 12.27 -5.66 10.49
C ARG A 424 12.42 -4.17 10.24
N LEU A 425 13.51 -3.80 9.58
CA LEU A 425 13.84 -2.42 9.26
C LEU A 425 13.87 -2.25 7.75
N TYR A 426 13.27 -1.17 7.26
CA TYR A 426 13.17 -0.82 5.85
C TYR A 426 13.66 0.62 5.68
N LYS A 427 14.69 0.80 4.85
CA LYS A 427 15.33 2.10 4.67
C LYS A 427 15.34 2.49 3.19
N ALA A 428 15.01 3.74 2.91
CA ALA A 428 15.08 4.37 1.59
C ALA A 428 15.59 5.81 1.75
N GLY A 429 16.85 6.05 1.37
CA GLY A 429 17.49 7.36 1.50
C GLY A 429 17.66 7.90 2.92
N ALA A 430 17.28 7.14 3.95
CA ALA A 430 17.25 7.62 5.33
C ALA A 430 18.58 7.44 6.07
N ALA A 431 18.81 8.31 7.06
CA ALA A 431 19.94 8.26 7.98
C ALA A 431 20.00 6.93 8.78
N PRO A 432 21.15 6.59 9.39
CA PRO A 432 21.33 5.35 10.13
C PRO A 432 20.34 5.17 11.29
N THR A 433 19.87 3.92 11.47
CA THR A 433 19.15 3.50 12.68
C THR A 433 20.11 2.72 13.58
N TYR A 434 19.96 2.86 14.89
CA TYR A 434 20.79 2.18 15.87
C TYR A 434 19.95 1.23 16.73
N ILE A 435 20.45 0.03 16.98
CA ILE A 435 19.90 -0.86 18.00
C ILE A 435 20.87 -0.85 19.19
N VAL A 436 20.41 -0.25 20.28
CA VAL A 436 21.16 -0.10 21.52
C VAL A 436 20.71 -1.19 22.48
N SER A 437 21.61 -2.15 22.71
CA SER A 437 21.49 -3.16 23.75
C SER A 437 22.39 -2.78 24.93
N LYS A 438 22.24 -3.49 26.06
CA LYS A 438 22.95 -3.18 27.32
C LYS A 438 24.49 -3.00 27.16
N ASN A 439 25.11 -3.73 26.24
CA ASN A 439 26.57 -3.77 26.07
C ASN A 439 27.02 -3.47 24.63
N SER A 440 26.13 -3.10 23.72
CA SER A 440 26.48 -2.97 22.31
C SER A 440 25.53 -2.02 21.58
N VAL A 441 26.07 -1.30 20.61
CA VAL A 441 25.32 -0.48 19.66
C VAL A 441 25.52 -1.08 18.27
N ASP A 442 24.45 -1.57 17.65
CA ASP A 442 24.46 -2.03 16.25
C ASP A 442 23.96 -0.91 15.35
N ARG A 443 24.79 -0.48 14.39
CA ARG A 443 24.46 0.58 13.42
C ARG A 443 23.95 -0.04 12.13
N ILE A 444 22.74 0.35 11.74
CA ILE A 444 22.05 -0.14 10.55
C ILE A 444 21.94 0.99 9.54
N SER A 445 22.60 0.85 8.40
CA SER A 445 22.60 1.84 7.32
C SER A 445 22.23 1.18 6.00
N GLY A 446 21.31 1.79 5.27
CA GLY A 446 20.87 1.34 3.94
C GLY A 446 21.59 2.10 2.84
N LYS A 447 21.71 1.47 1.66
CA LYS A 447 22.15 2.11 0.43
C LYS A 447 21.02 1.98 -0.59
N SER A 448 20.05 2.87 -0.48
CA SER A 448 18.85 2.92 -1.33
C SER A 448 18.46 4.36 -1.55
N LEU A 449 17.82 4.63 -2.69
CA LEU A 449 17.34 5.97 -3.00
C LEU A 449 16.10 6.31 -2.16
N PRO A 450 15.85 7.60 -1.90
CA PRO A 450 14.60 8.08 -1.29
C PRO A 450 13.35 7.64 -2.07
N MET A 451 12.20 7.63 -1.39
CA MET A 451 10.92 7.31 -2.02
C MET A 451 10.41 8.47 -2.89
N GLY A 452 9.75 8.15 -4.00
CA GLY A 452 9.15 9.12 -4.91
C GLY A 452 9.97 9.44 -6.16
N ILE A 453 11.11 8.77 -6.37
CA ILE A 453 12.02 9.05 -7.50
C ILE A 453 11.85 8.07 -8.66
N LEU A 454 11.92 6.75 -8.39
CA LEU A 454 12.00 5.72 -9.41
C LEU A 454 10.84 4.73 -9.31
N ASP A 455 10.32 4.30 -10.46
CA ASP A 455 9.22 3.33 -10.55
C ASP A 455 9.67 1.93 -10.08
N ASN A 456 10.91 1.54 -10.39
CA ASN A 456 11.54 0.35 -9.82
C ASN A 456 12.18 0.66 -8.46
N PHE A 457 11.33 0.80 -7.45
CA PHE A 457 11.74 1.12 -6.09
C PHE A 457 12.55 0.01 -5.43
N GLU A 458 13.82 0.31 -5.11
CA GLU A 458 14.69 -0.56 -4.33
C GLU A 458 14.90 0.03 -2.93
N TYR A 459 14.71 -0.81 -1.90
CA TYR A 459 14.91 -0.45 -0.50
C TYR A 459 15.88 -1.41 0.18
N SER A 460 16.58 -0.91 1.19
CA SER A 460 17.40 -1.76 2.06
C SER A 460 16.50 -2.36 3.13
N SER A 461 16.57 -3.68 3.33
CA SER A 461 15.83 -4.36 4.40
C SER A 461 16.76 -5.13 5.32
N PHE A 462 16.45 -5.11 6.61
CA PHE A 462 17.24 -5.76 7.66
C PHE A 462 16.33 -6.50 8.62
N LYS A 463 16.81 -7.64 9.12
CA LYS A 463 16.16 -8.40 10.19
C LYS A 463 17.08 -8.54 11.39
N ARG A 464 16.54 -8.35 12.58
CA ARG A 464 17.22 -8.50 13.87
C ARG A 464 16.31 -9.18 14.87
N GLU A 465 16.88 -9.90 15.83
CA GLU A 465 16.12 -10.51 16.91
C GLU A 465 15.69 -9.44 17.92
N VAL A 466 14.45 -9.50 18.40
CA VAL A 466 13.91 -8.63 19.46
C VAL A 466 14.41 -9.12 20.81
N ARG A 467 15.09 -8.26 21.58
CA ARG A 467 15.41 -8.55 22.98
C ARG A 467 14.78 -7.54 23.91
N VAL A 468 14.18 -8.04 24.99
CA VAL A 468 13.69 -7.20 26.08
C VAL A 468 14.89 -6.49 26.69
N GLY A 469 14.83 -5.17 26.77
CA GLY A 469 16.01 -4.38 27.12
C GLY A 469 16.51 -3.51 25.98
N ASP A 470 16.29 -3.92 24.73
CA ASP A 470 16.80 -3.17 23.58
C ASP A 470 16.04 -1.85 23.36
N MET A 471 16.74 -0.92 22.73
CA MET A 471 16.22 0.36 22.26
C MET A 471 16.55 0.52 20.78
N ILE A 472 15.57 0.89 19.97
CA ILE A 472 15.77 1.30 18.58
C ILE A 472 15.84 2.81 18.57
N VAL A 473 16.93 3.38 18.04
CA VAL A 473 17.13 4.82 17.91
C VAL A 473 17.13 5.17 16.42
N MET A 474 16.16 5.96 15.98
CA MET A 474 16.08 6.50 14.63
C MET A 474 16.41 7.98 14.69
N VAL A 475 17.14 8.48 13.69
CA VAL A 475 17.51 9.90 13.58
C VAL A 475 17.32 10.35 12.14
N THR A 476 17.11 11.65 11.93
CA THR A 476 17.20 12.28 10.61
C THR A 476 18.63 12.71 10.30
N ASP A 477 18.89 13.07 9.04
CA ASP A 477 20.19 13.52 8.58
C ASP A 477 20.61 14.84 9.23
N GLY A 478 19.68 15.74 9.58
CA GLY A 478 19.98 16.93 10.37
C GLY A 478 20.73 16.62 11.68
N ILE A 479 20.49 15.47 12.31
CA ILE A 479 21.30 14.99 13.45
C ILE A 479 22.68 14.50 13.01
N THR A 480 22.74 13.63 12.00
CA THR A 480 24.03 13.02 11.61
C THR A 480 24.98 14.01 10.96
N ASP A 481 24.46 14.96 10.19
CA ASP A 481 25.22 15.98 9.50
C ASP A 481 25.74 17.01 10.50
N SER A 482 24.89 17.45 11.44
CA SER A 482 25.30 18.29 12.57
C SER A 482 26.44 17.67 13.40
N ILE A 483 26.36 16.37 13.66
CA ILE A 483 27.43 15.63 14.35
C ILE A 483 28.68 15.50 13.46
N GLY A 484 28.50 15.23 12.16
CA GLY A 484 29.57 15.07 11.20
C GLY A 484 30.37 16.35 10.91
N MET A 485 29.79 17.53 11.17
CA MET A 485 30.49 18.82 11.07
C MET A 485 31.60 19.00 12.12
N ASP A 486 31.56 18.27 13.24
CA ASP A 486 32.60 18.30 14.27
C ASP A 486 33.31 16.95 14.35
N GLU A 487 34.56 16.89 13.86
CA GLU A 487 35.37 15.66 13.84
C GLU A 487 35.57 15.02 15.23
N LYS A 488 35.38 15.77 16.32
CA LYS A 488 35.47 15.25 17.68
C LYS A 488 34.21 14.52 18.11
N LYS A 489 33.09 14.69 17.40
CA LYS A 489 31.83 14.03 17.70
C LYS A 489 31.69 12.72 16.96
N ASN A 490 31.07 11.75 17.62
CA ASN A 490 30.77 10.46 17.03
C ASN A 490 29.53 9.87 17.72
N LEU A 491 28.43 9.76 16.97
CA LEU A 491 27.15 9.30 17.51
C LEU A 491 27.23 7.86 18.02
N ASP A 492 27.90 6.97 17.29
CA ASP A 492 28.03 5.55 17.61
C ASP A 492 28.68 5.38 19.01
N LYS A 493 29.82 6.05 19.24
CA LYS A 493 30.52 6.07 20.55
C LYS A 493 29.71 6.76 21.65
N TYR A 494 28.99 7.83 21.30
CA TYR A 494 28.17 8.55 22.27
C TYR A 494 26.98 7.70 22.75
N LEU A 495 26.35 6.94 21.85
CA LEU A 495 25.28 5.99 22.16
C LEU A 495 25.77 4.89 23.12
N GLU A 496 26.98 4.35 22.90
CA GLU A 496 27.58 3.37 23.82
C GLU A 496 27.71 3.93 25.24
N PHE A 497 28.10 5.21 25.37
CA PHE A 497 28.24 5.88 26.66
C PHE A 497 26.89 6.09 27.39
N ILE A 498 25.78 6.24 26.64
CA ILE A 498 24.45 6.52 27.21
C ILE A 498 23.50 5.31 27.19
N ALA A 499 23.96 4.12 26.76
CA ALA A 499 23.15 2.91 26.53
C ALA A 499 22.35 2.38 27.73
N GLY A 500 22.60 2.89 28.94
CA GLY A 500 21.87 2.53 30.17
C GLY A 500 20.90 3.59 30.71
N LYS A 501 20.79 4.75 30.05
CA LYS A 501 19.89 5.83 30.50
C LYS A 501 18.44 5.55 30.11
N ASP A 502 17.52 6.33 30.69
CA ASP A 502 16.11 6.22 30.28
C ASP A 502 15.91 6.70 28.82
N PRO A 503 14.92 6.17 28.11
CA PRO A 503 14.75 6.42 26.67
C PRO A 503 14.56 7.90 26.29
N GLN A 504 13.84 8.67 27.11
CA GLN A 504 13.63 10.11 26.84
C GLN A 504 14.92 10.90 27.05
N THR A 505 15.69 10.58 28.09
CA THR A 505 17.00 11.17 28.31
C THR A 505 17.95 10.83 27.17
N ILE A 506 17.90 9.63 26.60
CA ILE A 506 18.68 9.28 25.40
C ILE A 506 18.29 10.19 24.23
N ALA A 507 16.99 10.31 23.93
CA ALA A 507 16.51 11.17 22.84
C ALA A 507 16.99 12.63 23.01
N ASN A 508 16.77 13.20 24.19
CA ASN A 508 17.19 14.57 24.53
C ASN A 508 18.72 14.72 24.50
N SER A 509 19.47 13.70 24.94
CA SER A 509 20.94 13.72 24.98
C SER A 509 21.54 13.72 23.58
N ILE A 510 20.95 12.97 22.64
CA ILE A 510 21.39 12.94 21.23
C ILE A 510 21.14 14.28 20.58
N LEU A 511 19.93 14.84 20.73
CA LEU A 511 19.60 16.16 20.20
C LEU A 511 20.53 17.24 20.76
N SER A 512 20.73 17.25 22.08
CA SER A 512 21.65 18.19 22.74
C SER A 512 23.10 18.02 22.28
N TYR A 513 23.51 16.79 21.96
CA TYR A 513 24.85 16.49 21.47
C TYR A 513 25.08 17.00 20.04
N ALA A 514 24.07 16.88 19.17
CA ALA A 514 24.07 17.49 17.84
C ALA A 514 24.21 19.02 17.95
N LEU A 515 23.30 19.66 18.69
CA LEU A 515 23.26 21.12 18.86
C LEU A 515 24.47 21.73 19.59
N ARG A 516 25.22 20.95 20.37
CA ARG A 516 26.35 21.48 21.15
C ARG A 516 27.39 22.13 20.24
N GLY A 517 27.67 23.41 20.48
CA GLY A 517 28.66 24.17 19.72
C GLY A 517 28.12 24.73 18.40
N GLN A 518 26.82 24.66 18.16
CA GLN A 518 26.14 25.39 17.10
C GLN A 518 25.47 26.65 17.67
N ASP A 519 25.59 27.76 16.95
CA ASP A 519 24.93 29.02 17.31
C ASP A 519 23.45 29.05 16.88
N SER A 520 23.08 28.22 15.90
CA SER A 520 21.75 28.11 15.31
C SER A 520 21.45 26.69 14.84
N VAL A 521 20.17 26.40 14.61
CA VAL A 521 19.70 25.11 14.06
C VAL A 521 19.68 25.20 12.54
N PHE A 522 20.65 24.57 11.87
CA PHE A 522 20.81 24.67 10.40
C PHE A 522 19.84 23.81 9.59
N ASP A 523 19.32 22.74 10.20
CA ASP A 523 18.39 21.80 9.58
C ASP A 523 17.41 21.23 10.59
N ASP A 524 16.32 20.64 10.11
CA ASP A 524 15.37 19.96 10.96
C ASP A 524 16.01 18.72 11.59
N MET A 525 15.82 18.54 12.89
CA MET A 525 16.47 17.49 13.67
C MET A 525 15.41 16.69 14.42
N THR A 526 15.35 15.39 14.17
CA THR A 526 14.44 14.49 14.88
C THR A 526 15.15 13.24 15.37
N VAL A 527 14.87 12.87 16.61
CA VAL A 527 15.33 11.64 17.25
C VAL A 527 14.13 10.88 17.77
N LEU A 528 14.01 9.60 17.41
CA LEU A 528 13.05 8.66 18.00
C LEU A 528 13.77 7.56 18.75
N VAL A 529 13.30 7.23 19.95
CA VAL A 529 13.81 6.13 20.76
C VAL A 529 12.65 5.20 21.12
N THR A 530 12.64 4.01 20.55
CA THR A 530 11.64 2.98 20.83
C THR A 530 12.20 1.93 21.78
N LYS A 531 11.67 1.89 22.99
CA LYS A 531 12.09 0.97 24.06
C LYS A 531 11.26 -0.30 24.03
N ILE A 532 11.94 -1.45 24.05
CA ILE A 532 11.33 -2.78 24.19
C ILE A 532 11.45 -3.22 25.66
N GLY A 533 10.32 -3.35 26.35
CA GLY A 533 10.22 -3.56 27.80
C GLY A 533 9.47 -4.80 28.24
#